data_AF-A0A4D9CT55-F1
#
_entry.id   AF-A0A4D9CT55-F1
#
_cell.length_a   1.000
_cell.length_b   1.000
_cell.length_c   1.000
_cell.angle_alpha   90.00
_cell.angle_beta   90.00
_cell.angle_gamma   90.00
#
_symmetry.space_group_name_H-M   'P 1'
#
loop_
_entity.id
_entity.type
_entity.pdbx_description
1 polymer ?
#
loop_
_entity_poly.entity_id
_entity_poly.type
_entity_poly.pdbx_seq_one_letter_code
_entity_poly.pdbx_strand_id
1 'polypeptide(L)'
;MLLARNVLLKRNEDQMDPYVLELLRPCADDTPVIAQLAGSDPLEMLAAAQRLWDGGQIAGVDINLGCPQQCAKAGNYGAYLAEREPATAAIMVRLISQELGVPVSCKMRHMYDVDTTTRLARRLAGAGASMLTVHGRSPRERDHQSLSDLDVIRAVREAVPVPVVANGNCRTREDAERAMEYTGCDGFMSAIGLLRNPRLFRASGAARPAASPASAVPGHESALSASGTLVDPEEAFSCAWEYLRLAEAHPPPEVRCVRDHLQALLQGLLQQERVALWNLLGSSQMVLLRQFSEFLRLSAVECGVALPEGEGLVPVLSLGEIKSLHRREINGQEDEEDDYWGMLFLEDNEMEEEEEEEEEGKEKYGGKNMEEQKEKEDGGEAQEEIDDEGEDAGWKHNGKEIAHALEVQAPWSGRLLDGRKAVETRNYDLPPPLRGQPILLLESPSGGLAAHGLHAGTAVGVVVFKTSREYRTREEWAADAARHCVDPEAEAFGWVEGEGKWGWEVESVRAWEEARRRKVVLKEGQRVLRSLFRLPGPRD
;
A
#
# COMPACT_ATOMS: atom_id res chain seq x y z
N MET A 1 15.44 -4.96 -4.87
CA MET A 1 14.35 -4.01 -4.53
C MET A 1 14.49 -3.69 -3.06
N LEU A 2 14.83 -2.45 -2.71
CA LEU A 2 14.79 -1.99 -1.31
C LEU A 2 13.34 -1.65 -0.98
N LEU A 3 12.80 -2.27 0.06
CA LEU A 3 11.44 -1.99 0.54
C LEU A 3 11.53 -0.85 1.57
N ALA A 4 11.25 0.37 1.13
CA ALA A 4 11.16 1.53 2.03
C ALA A 4 9.82 1.49 2.78
N ARG A 5 9.73 0.68 3.83
CA ARG A 5 8.56 0.67 4.73
C ARG A 5 8.72 1.81 5.73
N ASN A 6 7.71 2.68 5.86
CA ASN A 6 7.69 3.82 6.79
C ASN A 6 8.76 4.91 6.55
N VAL A 7 8.95 5.31 5.29
CA VAL A 7 9.71 6.54 4.93
C VAL A 7 8.79 7.77 4.92
N LEU A 8 7.62 7.66 5.57
CA LEU A 8 6.77 8.81 5.80
C LEU A 8 7.37 9.62 6.94
N LEU A 9 7.81 10.83 6.58
CA LEU A 9 7.95 12.02 7.41
C LEU A 9 7.09 11.88 8.68
N LYS A 10 7.72 11.92 9.86
CA LYS A 10 6.97 12.20 11.09
C LYS A 10 6.16 13.48 10.81
N ARG A 11 4.84 13.40 10.97
CA ARG A 11 3.80 14.37 10.57
C ARG A 11 3.98 15.84 11.05
N ASN A 12 5.08 16.19 11.71
CA ASN A 12 5.34 17.50 12.30
C ASN A 12 6.69 18.12 11.90
N GLU A 13 7.47 17.52 11.00
CA GLU A 13 8.75 18.08 10.57
C GLU A 13 8.79 18.17 9.04
N ASP A 14 9.01 19.38 8.51
CA ASP A 14 9.21 19.67 7.07
C ASP A 14 10.46 18.97 6.47
N GLN A 15 11.10 18.10 7.25
CA GLN A 15 12.32 17.38 6.91
C GLN A 15 12.15 15.90 7.26
N MET A 16 12.53 15.03 6.31
CA MET A 16 12.74 13.62 6.62
C MET A 16 13.86 13.53 7.64
N ASP A 17 13.67 12.69 8.66
CA ASP A 17 14.71 12.38 9.63
C ASP A 17 16.00 12.03 8.86
N PRO A 18 17.09 12.79 9.01
CA PRO A 18 18.34 12.53 8.31
C PRO A 18 18.84 11.10 8.53
N TYR A 19 18.51 10.49 9.67
CA TYR A 19 18.80 9.09 9.95
C TYR A 19 18.04 8.14 9.00
N VAL A 20 16.78 8.43 8.68
CA VAL A 20 15.99 7.65 7.71
C VAL A 20 16.53 7.79 6.30
N LEU A 21 16.98 8.99 5.90
CA LEU A 21 17.61 9.17 4.59
C LEU A 21 18.94 8.41 4.49
N GLU A 22 19.73 8.37 5.56
CA GLU A 22 20.97 7.58 5.61
C GLU A 22 20.68 6.07 5.55
N LEU A 23 19.61 5.59 6.21
CA LEU A 23 19.17 4.18 6.12
C LEU A 23 18.71 3.77 4.72
N LEU A 24 18.25 4.71 3.91
CA LEU A 24 17.78 4.45 2.55
C LEU A 24 18.88 4.58 1.51
N ARG A 25 20.07 5.00 1.93
CA ARG A 25 21.21 5.18 1.06
C ARG A 25 21.81 3.82 0.71
N PRO A 26 21.71 3.36 -0.55
CA PRO A 26 22.35 2.13 -0.95
C PRO A 26 23.88 2.29 -0.93
N CYS A 27 24.59 1.20 -0.63
CA CYS A 27 26.04 1.17 -0.77
C CYS A 27 26.44 0.95 -2.24
N ALA A 28 27.74 1.10 -2.55
CA ALA A 28 28.22 0.94 -3.92
C ALA A 28 27.96 -0.46 -4.51
N ASP A 29 27.88 -1.48 -3.66
CA ASP A 29 27.67 -2.88 -4.06
C ASP A 29 26.18 -3.24 -4.26
N ASP A 30 25.24 -2.38 -3.87
CA ASP A 30 23.79 -2.63 -4.00
C ASP A 30 23.26 -2.41 -5.43
N THR A 31 24.12 -2.00 -6.38
CA THR A 31 23.70 -1.65 -7.74
C THR A 31 23.50 -2.88 -8.64
N PRO A 32 22.39 -2.97 -9.42
CA PRO A 32 21.30 -2.01 -9.51
C PRO A 32 20.26 -2.17 -8.39
N VAL A 33 19.86 -1.05 -7.77
CA VAL A 33 18.82 -1.01 -6.74
C VAL A 33 17.62 -0.17 -7.18
N ILE A 34 16.42 -0.72 -7.02
CA ILE A 34 15.15 -0.01 -7.24
C ILE A 34 14.50 0.23 -5.88
N ALA A 35 14.16 1.48 -5.60
CA ALA A 35 13.51 1.88 -4.35
C ALA A 35 11.99 1.80 -4.49
N GLN A 36 11.33 1.01 -3.64
CA GLN A 36 9.87 0.88 -3.67
C GLN A 36 9.20 1.84 -2.68
N LEU A 37 8.30 2.67 -3.19
CA LEU A 37 7.46 3.58 -2.43
C LEU A 37 6.04 3.03 -2.22
N ALA A 38 5.43 3.35 -1.08
CA ALA A 38 4.05 3.02 -0.77
C ALA A 38 3.34 4.24 -0.20
N GLY A 39 2.20 4.60 -0.79
CA GLY A 39 1.41 5.76 -0.41
C GLY A 39 0.16 5.88 -1.28
N SER A 40 -0.67 6.87 -0.98
CA SER A 40 -1.95 7.12 -1.65
C SER A 40 -2.11 8.56 -2.17
N ASP A 41 -1.18 9.46 -1.84
CA ASP A 41 -1.14 10.83 -2.35
C ASP A 41 -0.06 11.02 -3.45
N PRO A 42 -0.43 11.48 -4.66
CA PRO A 42 0.54 11.68 -5.73
C PRO A 42 1.67 12.66 -5.46
N LEU A 43 1.43 13.74 -4.71
CA LEU A 43 2.46 14.74 -4.44
C LEU A 43 3.43 14.27 -3.36
N GLU A 44 2.94 13.57 -2.34
CA GLU A 44 3.81 12.92 -1.35
C GLU A 44 4.70 11.87 -2.02
N MET A 45 4.14 11.07 -2.93
CA MET A 45 4.89 10.07 -3.69
C MET A 45 5.95 10.72 -4.60
N LEU A 46 5.64 11.85 -5.24
CA LEU A 46 6.61 12.62 -6.02
C LEU A 46 7.74 13.17 -5.13
N ALA A 47 7.40 13.79 -4.00
CA ALA A 47 8.38 14.36 -3.09
C ALA A 47 9.31 13.27 -2.52
N ALA A 48 8.78 12.10 -2.19
CA ALA A 48 9.57 10.95 -1.75
C ALA A 48 10.48 10.43 -2.87
N ALA A 49 9.95 10.29 -4.10
CA ALA A 49 10.73 9.87 -5.26
C ALA A 49 11.86 10.85 -5.58
N GLN A 50 11.61 12.17 -5.49
CA GLN A 50 12.60 13.21 -5.75
C GLN A 50 13.77 13.11 -4.76
N ARG A 51 13.48 12.97 -3.47
CA ARG A 51 14.53 12.81 -2.44
C ARG A 51 15.42 11.59 -2.66
N LEU A 52 14.84 10.48 -3.10
CA LEU A 52 15.59 9.27 -3.42
C LEU A 52 16.39 9.39 -4.72
N TRP A 53 15.85 10.14 -5.69
CA TRP A 53 16.47 10.35 -7.01
C TRP A 53 17.60 11.38 -6.98
N ASP A 54 17.50 12.44 -6.17
CA ASP A 54 18.43 13.57 -6.09
C ASP A 54 19.89 13.16 -5.76
N GLY A 55 20.13 11.91 -5.35
CA GLY A 55 21.45 11.33 -5.10
C GLY A 55 22.03 10.45 -6.23
N GLY A 56 21.26 10.14 -7.29
CA GLY A 56 21.68 9.27 -8.41
C GLY A 56 22.07 7.83 -8.01
N GLN A 57 21.71 7.42 -6.79
CA GLN A 57 22.17 6.18 -6.15
C GLN A 57 21.24 4.98 -6.43
N ILE A 58 20.05 5.23 -6.95
CA ILE A 58 19.06 4.22 -7.31
C ILE A 58 18.94 4.13 -8.83
N ALA A 59 18.63 2.94 -9.34
CA ALA A 59 18.39 2.67 -10.76
C ALA A 59 16.95 2.98 -11.20
N GLY A 60 16.02 3.14 -10.23
CA GLY A 60 14.62 3.42 -10.51
C GLY A 60 13.76 3.51 -9.25
N VAL A 61 12.52 3.95 -9.44
CA VAL A 61 11.49 4.03 -8.40
C VAL A 61 10.38 3.02 -8.72
N ASP A 62 9.95 2.23 -7.74
CA ASP A 62 8.81 1.31 -7.88
C ASP A 62 7.63 1.78 -7.02
N ILE A 63 6.41 1.69 -7.55
CA ILE A 63 5.18 1.98 -6.79
C ILE A 63 4.56 0.68 -6.31
N ASN A 64 4.38 0.55 -4.99
CA ASN A 64 3.70 -0.58 -4.38
C ASN A 64 2.19 -0.49 -4.62
N LEU A 65 1.67 -1.40 -5.44
CA LEU A 65 0.26 -1.59 -5.76
C LEU A 65 -0.20 -3.02 -5.40
N GLY A 66 0.49 -3.67 -4.46
CA GLY A 66 0.32 -5.11 -4.19
C GLY A 66 0.29 -5.49 -2.72
N CYS A 67 0.53 -4.58 -1.77
CA CYS A 67 0.48 -4.90 -0.34
C CYS A 67 -0.97 -5.21 0.11
N PRO A 68 -1.25 -6.41 0.67
CA PRO A 68 -2.59 -6.78 1.13
C PRO A 68 -2.81 -6.52 2.64
N GLN A 69 -1.79 -6.03 3.36
CA GLN A 69 -1.82 -5.91 4.82
C GLN A 69 -2.89 -4.93 5.31
N GLN A 70 -3.30 -5.11 6.57
CA GLN A 70 -4.36 -4.29 7.16
C GLN A 70 -3.97 -2.80 7.27
N CYS A 71 -2.69 -2.50 7.50
CA CYS A 71 -2.20 -1.11 7.47
C CYS A 71 -2.34 -0.47 6.06
N ALA A 72 -2.13 -1.25 4.99
CA ALA A 72 -2.37 -0.80 3.62
C ALA A 72 -3.87 -0.59 3.35
N LYS A 73 -4.72 -1.44 3.93
CA LYS A 73 -6.18 -1.28 3.87
C LYS A 73 -6.64 0.01 4.53
N ALA A 74 -6.13 0.28 5.72
CA ALA A 74 -6.45 1.46 6.52
C ALA A 74 -5.94 2.74 5.86
N GLY A 75 -4.70 2.75 5.37
CA GLY A 75 -4.08 3.90 4.69
C GLY A 75 -4.41 4.04 3.20
N ASN A 76 -5.25 3.15 2.66
CA ASN A 76 -5.68 3.12 1.25
C ASN A 76 -4.51 3.16 0.24
N TYR A 77 -3.44 2.40 0.49
CA TYR A 77 -2.31 2.21 -0.42
C TYR A 77 -2.14 0.74 -0.82
N GLY A 78 -1.15 0.42 -1.65
CA GLY A 78 -0.88 -0.97 -2.04
C GLY A 78 -2.02 -1.54 -2.89
N ALA A 79 -2.43 -2.78 -2.60
CA ALA A 79 -3.49 -3.44 -3.37
C ALA A 79 -4.84 -2.70 -3.31
N TYR A 80 -5.11 -1.99 -2.20
CA TYR A 80 -6.38 -1.29 -2.01
C TYR A 80 -6.47 -0.01 -2.84
N LEU A 81 -5.36 0.71 -3.02
CA LEU A 81 -5.30 1.83 -3.96
C LEU A 81 -5.54 1.35 -5.39
N ALA A 82 -4.88 0.25 -5.76
CA ALA A 82 -5.01 -0.34 -7.09
C ALA A 82 -6.45 -0.78 -7.40
N GLU A 83 -7.15 -1.34 -6.42
CA GLU A 83 -8.53 -1.80 -6.54
C GLU A 83 -9.54 -0.64 -6.53
N ARG A 84 -9.40 0.31 -5.59
CA ARG A 84 -10.41 1.36 -5.34
C ARG A 84 -10.20 2.60 -6.20
N GLU A 85 -8.95 2.96 -6.46
CA GLU A 85 -8.57 4.22 -7.10
C GLU A 85 -7.45 4.02 -8.14
N PRO A 86 -7.65 3.16 -9.17
CA PRO A 86 -6.63 2.90 -10.19
C PRO A 86 -6.22 4.16 -10.98
N ALA A 87 -7.11 5.17 -11.06
CA ALA A 87 -6.79 6.48 -11.63
C ALA A 87 -5.72 7.23 -10.80
N THR A 88 -5.81 7.17 -9.47
CA THR A 88 -4.84 7.81 -8.57
C THR A 88 -3.47 7.15 -8.71
N ALA A 89 -3.41 5.82 -8.79
CA ALA A 89 -2.17 5.09 -9.07
C ALA A 89 -1.54 5.50 -10.42
N ALA A 90 -2.35 5.66 -11.47
CA ALA A 90 -1.89 6.13 -12.77
C ALA A 90 -1.34 7.58 -12.72
N ILE A 91 -1.99 8.46 -11.96
CA ILE A 91 -1.52 9.83 -11.75
C ILE A 91 -0.14 9.83 -11.07
N MET A 92 0.09 8.97 -10.05
CA MET A 92 1.40 8.84 -9.41
C MET A 92 2.48 8.44 -10.39
N VAL A 93 2.24 7.40 -11.19
CA VAL A 93 3.18 6.94 -12.22
C VAL A 93 3.52 8.05 -13.20
N ARG A 94 2.49 8.73 -13.72
CA ARG A 94 2.65 9.81 -14.70
C ARG A 94 3.44 10.97 -14.13
N LEU A 95 3.07 11.44 -12.94
CA LEU A 95 3.71 12.57 -12.29
C LEU A 95 5.20 12.28 -12.03
N ILE A 96 5.52 11.14 -11.42
CA ILE A 96 6.92 10.79 -11.09
C ILE A 96 7.76 10.61 -12.36
N SER A 97 7.23 9.90 -13.36
CA SER A 97 7.97 9.63 -14.59
C SER A 97 8.24 10.90 -15.40
N GLN A 98 7.29 11.84 -15.44
CA GLN A 98 7.43 13.09 -16.19
C GLN A 98 8.33 14.11 -15.49
N GLU A 99 8.19 14.29 -14.17
CA GLU A 99 8.89 15.34 -13.43
C GLU A 99 10.36 14.97 -13.16
N LEU A 100 10.66 13.70 -12.90
CA LEU A 100 12.01 13.28 -12.48
C LEU A 100 12.84 12.63 -13.59
N GLY A 101 12.21 12.14 -14.66
CA GLY A 101 12.87 11.38 -15.73
C GLY A 101 13.47 10.03 -15.27
N VAL A 102 13.18 9.61 -14.04
CA VAL A 102 13.60 8.32 -13.47
C VAL A 102 12.73 7.18 -14.04
N PRO A 103 13.29 5.99 -14.32
CA PRO A 103 12.47 4.82 -14.63
C PRO A 103 11.53 4.51 -13.47
N VAL A 104 10.22 4.58 -13.73
CA VAL A 104 9.18 4.21 -12.75
C VAL A 104 8.67 2.81 -13.07
N SER A 105 8.65 1.91 -12.11
CA SER A 105 8.01 0.60 -12.20
C SER A 105 6.82 0.49 -11.25
N CYS A 106 5.98 -0.54 -11.42
CA CYS A 106 4.91 -0.83 -10.47
C CYS A 106 4.88 -2.32 -10.13
N LYS A 107 4.76 -2.63 -8.83
CA LYS A 107 4.48 -4.00 -8.37
C LYS A 107 3.02 -4.14 -7.97
N MET A 108 2.26 -4.91 -8.74
CA MET A 108 0.83 -5.17 -8.52
C MET A 108 0.54 -6.64 -8.19
N ARG A 109 -0.68 -6.89 -7.71
CA ARG A 109 -1.27 -8.22 -7.54
C ARG A 109 -2.31 -8.50 -8.63
N HIS A 110 -2.70 -9.76 -8.77
CA HIS A 110 -3.92 -10.13 -9.47
C HIS A 110 -5.12 -9.41 -8.83
N MET A 111 -6.01 -8.83 -9.63
CA MET A 111 -7.26 -8.22 -9.17
C MET A 111 -8.36 -9.29 -9.05
N TYR A 112 -9.64 -8.91 -9.06
CA TYR A 112 -10.75 -9.87 -8.98
C TYR A 112 -10.81 -10.83 -10.18
N ASP A 113 -10.43 -10.35 -11.37
CA ASP A 113 -10.46 -11.11 -12.62
C ASP A 113 -9.34 -10.66 -13.56
N VAL A 114 -9.07 -11.46 -14.60
CA VAL A 114 -8.02 -11.23 -15.61
C VAL A 114 -8.21 -9.89 -16.33
N ASP A 115 -9.45 -9.54 -16.69
CA ASP A 115 -9.76 -8.35 -17.47
C ASP A 115 -9.54 -7.07 -16.63
N THR A 116 -9.98 -7.06 -15.37
CA THR A 116 -9.65 -5.99 -14.43
C THR A 116 -8.15 -5.87 -14.19
N THR A 117 -7.44 -7.00 -14.07
CA THR A 117 -5.98 -7.01 -13.90
C THR A 117 -5.26 -6.42 -15.13
N THR A 118 -5.64 -6.83 -16.33
CA THR A 118 -5.03 -6.33 -17.59
C THR A 118 -5.39 -4.87 -17.86
N ARG A 119 -6.60 -4.41 -17.52
CA ARG A 119 -6.97 -2.98 -17.56
C ARG A 119 -6.07 -2.13 -16.68
N LEU A 120 -5.84 -2.56 -15.43
CA LEU A 120 -4.93 -1.86 -14.52
C LEU A 120 -3.51 -1.82 -15.11
N ALA A 121 -3.01 -2.95 -15.62
CA ALA A 121 -1.68 -3.02 -16.22
C ALA A 121 -1.54 -2.06 -17.43
N ARG A 122 -2.51 -2.05 -18.35
CA ARG A 122 -2.53 -1.12 -19.49
C ARG A 122 -2.56 0.33 -19.05
N ARG A 123 -3.34 0.63 -18.02
CA ARG A 123 -3.42 1.98 -17.43
C ARG A 123 -2.09 2.44 -16.86
N LEU A 124 -1.41 1.59 -16.08
CA LEU A 124 -0.10 1.90 -15.51
C LEU A 124 0.96 2.07 -16.60
N ALA A 125 0.99 1.18 -17.59
CA ALA A 125 1.90 1.29 -18.74
C ALA A 125 1.64 2.60 -19.54
N GLY A 126 0.37 2.90 -19.85
CA GLY A 126 -0.02 4.14 -20.53
C GLY A 126 0.18 5.41 -19.69
N ALA A 127 0.35 5.28 -18.39
CA ALA A 127 0.72 6.38 -17.50
C ALA A 127 2.23 6.67 -17.52
N GLY A 128 3.07 5.78 -18.04
CA GLY A 128 4.53 5.96 -18.08
C GLY A 128 5.32 4.94 -17.26
N ALA A 129 4.69 3.87 -16.75
CA ALA A 129 5.43 2.80 -16.09
C ALA A 129 6.36 2.11 -17.10
N SER A 130 7.65 2.05 -16.79
CA SER A 130 8.71 1.45 -17.60
C SER A 130 8.80 -0.08 -17.45
N MET A 131 8.25 -0.64 -16.37
CA MET A 131 8.21 -2.08 -16.09
C MET A 131 7.07 -2.40 -15.11
N LEU A 132 6.42 -3.56 -15.28
CA LEU A 132 5.43 -4.05 -14.32
C LEU A 132 5.90 -5.36 -13.68
N THR A 133 5.77 -5.47 -12.36
CA THR A 133 5.89 -6.76 -11.66
C THR A 133 4.50 -7.24 -11.25
N VAL A 134 4.13 -8.46 -11.65
CA VAL A 134 2.81 -9.03 -11.36
C VAL A 134 2.95 -10.22 -10.43
N HIS A 135 2.38 -10.09 -9.23
CA HIS A 135 2.18 -11.22 -8.34
C HIS A 135 0.87 -11.91 -8.70
N GLY A 136 0.91 -13.18 -9.13
CA GLY A 136 -0.28 -13.94 -9.55
C GLY A 136 -1.22 -14.37 -8.42
N ARG A 137 -1.21 -13.70 -7.27
CA ARG A 137 -2.14 -13.93 -6.15
C ARG A 137 -2.94 -12.69 -5.91
N SER A 138 -4.21 -12.87 -5.57
CA SER A 138 -5.11 -11.81 -5.19
C SER A 138 -4.71 -11.17 -3.85
N PRO A 139 -5.28 -10.01 -3.48
CA PRO A 139 -5.07 -9.42 -2.16
C PRO A 139 -5.71 -10.23 -1.02
N ARG A 140 -6.65 -11.15 -1.36
CA ARG A 140 -7.32 -12.04 -0.41
C ARG A 140 -6.45 -13.25 -0.06
N GLU A 141 -5.66 -13.74 -1.01
CA GLU A 141 -4.68 -14.83 -0.83
C GLU A 141 -3.38 -14.32 -0.19
N ARG A 142 -3.47 -14.07 1.12
CA ARG A 142 -2.37 -13.52 1.92
C ARG A 142 -1.35 -14.58 2.32
N ASP A 143 -1.76 -15.84 2.38
CA ASP A 143 -0.94 -16.98 2.79
C ASP A 143 0.19 -17.28 1.80
N HIS A 144 1.12 -18.17 2.16
CA HIS A 144 2.25 -18.55 1.32
C HIS A 144 2.06 -19.88 0.58
N GLN A 145 0.91 -20.53 0.75
CA GLN A 145 0.60 -21.86 0.25
C GLN A 145 -0.19 -21.79 -1.06
N SER A 146 -1.11 -20.83 -1.17
CA SER A 146 -1.87 -20.49 -2.38
C SER A 146 -0.93 -20.39 -3.57
N LEU A 147 -1.31 -21.06 -4.66
CA LEU A 147 -0.54 -21.06 -5.89
C LEU A 147 -0.67 -19.72 -6.60
N SER A 148 0.38 -19.32 -7.30
CA SER A 148 0.34 -18.13 -8.15
C SER A 148 -0.34 -18.49 -9.46
N ASP A 149 -1.36 -17.74 -9.84
CA ASP A 149 -2.01 -17.82 -11.13
C ASP A 149 -1.07 -17.29 -12.22
N LEU A 150 -0.48 -18.22 -12.98
CA LEU A 150 0.41 -17.89 -14.10
C LEU A 150 -0.38 -17.45 -15.35
N ASP A 151 -1.65 -17.83 -15.48
CA ASP A 151 -2.48 -17.44 -16.62
C ASP A 151 -2.80 -15.94 -16.57
N VAL A 152 -3.09 -15.42 -15.38
CA VAL A 152 -3.23 -13.97 -15.15
C VAL A 152 -1.95 -13.23 -15.51
N ILE A 153 -0.79 -13.73 -15.06
CA ILE A 153 0.51 -13.09 -15.34
C ILE A 153 0.77 -13.08 -16.85
N ARG A 154 0.53 -14.19 -17.54
CA ARG A 154 0.65 -14.30 -18.99
C ARG A 154 -0.28 -13.32 -19.71
N ALA A 155 -1.55 -13.25 -19.29
CA ALA A 155 -2.51 -12.32 -19.88
C ALA A 155 -2.07 -10.85 -19.71
N VAL A 156 -1.47 -10.49 -18.57
CA VAL A 156 -0.87 -9.17 -18.38
C VAL A 156 0.32 -8.96 -19.32
N ARG A 157 1.22 -9.94 -19.44
CA ARG A 157 2.37 -9.86 -20.35
C ARG A 157 1.95 -9.61 -21.80
N GLU A 158 0.91 -10.30 -22.27
CA GLU A 158 0.35 -10.14 -23.62
C GLU A 158 -0.39 -8.80 -23.80
N ALA A 159 -0.88 -8.19 -22.72
CA ALA A 159 -1.71 -6.99 -22.77
C ALA A 159 -0.95 -5.66 -22.82
N VAL A 160 0.36 -5.63 -22.48
CA VAL A 160 1.15 -4.40 -22.36
C VAL A 160 2.46 -4.46 -23.15
N PRO A 161 2.95 -3.30 -23.67
CA PRO A 161 4.19 -3.26 -24.44
C PRO A 161 5.46 -3.20 -23.58
N VAL A 162 5.34 -2.88 -22.30
CA VAL A 162 6.47 -2.72 -21.38
C VAL A 162 6.90 -4.08 -20.81
N PRO A 163 8.17 -4.24 -20.37
CA PRO A 163 8.63 -5.45 -19.72
C PRO A 163 7.75 -5.85 -18.51
N VAL A 164 7.43 -7.14 -18.41
CA VAL A 164 6.68 -7.71 -17.30
C VAL A 164 7.52 -8.74 -16.56
N VAL A 165 7.61 -8.58 -15.24
CA VAL A 165 8.30 -9.49 -14.32
C VAL A 165 7.27 -10.34 -13.59
N ALA A 166 7.35 -11.66 -13.74
CA ALA A 166 6.51 -12.60 -13.02
C ALA A 166 6.94 -12.71 -11.54
N ASN A 167 5.99 -12.88 -10.63
CA ASN A 167 6.26 -13.05 -9.20
C ASN A 167 5.26 -14.02 -8.55
N GLY A 168 5.75 -14.92 -7.71
CA GLY A 168 4.92 -15.85 -6.94
C GLY A 168 5.48 -17.28 -6.94
N ASN A 169 5.41 -17.95 -5.79
CA ASN A 169 5.67 -19.39 -5.62
C ASN A 169 7.03 -19.92 -6.17
N CYS A 170 8.06 -19.07 -6.28
CA CYS A 170 9.42 -19.47 -6.68
C CYS A 170 10.26 -19.89 -5.49
N ARG A 171 10.72 -21.15 -5.51
CA ARG A 171 11.63 -21.72 -4.51
C ARG A 171 12.98 -22.05 -5.10
N THR A 172 13.05 -22.30 -6.41
CA THR A 172 14.27 -22.69 -7.12
C THR A 172 14.49 -21.83 -8.37
N ARG A 173 15.68 -21.91 -8.96
CA ARG A 173 15.98 -21.27 -10.25
C ARG A 173 15.11 -21.86 -11.37
N GLU A 174 14.87 -23.16 -11.32
CA GLU A 174 14.06 -23.90 -12.27
C GLU A 174 12.58 -23.49 -12.18
N ASP A 175 12.06 -23.16 -11.00
CA ASP A 175 10.70 -22.60 -10.86
C ASP A 175 10.56 -21.28 -11.62
N ALA A 176 11.55 -20.39 -11.48
CA ALA A 176 11.57 -19.11 -12.19
C ALA A 176 11.68 -19.32 -13.70
N GLU A 177 12.56 -20.22 -14.17
CA GLU A 177 12.71 -20.53 -15.60
C GLU A 177 11.42 -21.10 -16.20
N ARG A 178 10.77 -22.05 -15.53
CA ARG A 178 9.49 -22.62 -15.99
C ARG A 178 8.38 -21.57 -16.02
N ALA A 179 8.31 -20.71 -15.00
CA ALA A 179 7.31 -19.64 -14.97
C ALA A 179 7.53 -18.62 -16.09
N MET A 180 8.77 -18.22 -16.37
CA MET A 180 9.09 -17.32 -17.48
C MET A 180 8.79 -17.97 -18.84
N GLU A 181 9.15 -19.24 -19.03
CA GLU A 181 8.84 -19.98 -20.26
C GLU A 181 7.34 -20.07 -20.51
N TYR A 182 6.55 -20.34 -19.46
CA TYR A 182 5.09 -20.44 -19.56
C TYR A 182 4.41 -19.08 -19.82
N THR A 183 4.83 -18.04 -19.11
CA THR A 183 4.17 -16.72 -19.14
C THR A 183 4.65 -15.82 -20.27
N GLY A 184 5.84 -16.08 -20.83
CA GLY A 184 6.52 -15.17 -21.75
C GLY A 184 7.02 -13.88 -21.10
N CYS A 185 7.06 -13.83 -19.76
CA CYS A 185 7.57 -12.66 -19.02
C CYS A 185 9.06 -12.42 -19.27
N ASP A 186 9.46 -11.15 -19.23
CA ASP A 186 10.81 -10.68 -19.51
C ASP A 186 11.76 -10.88 -18.32
N GLY A 187 11.22 -11.23 -17.15
CA GLY A 187 11.98 -11.57 -15.96
C GLY A 187 11.14 -12.24 -14.88
N PHE A 188 11.81 -12.61 -13.79
CA PHE A 188 11.17 -13.21 -12.62
C PHE A 188 11.68 -12.57 -11.33
N MET A 189 10.78 -12.27 -10.39
CA MET A 189 11.09 -11.77 -9.06
C MET A 189 10.86 -12.87 -8.01
N SER A 190 11.90 -13.22 -7.26
CA SER A 190 11.78 -14.07 -6.05
C SER A 190 11.80 -13.20 -4.78
N ALA A 191 11.20 -13.71 -3.71
CA ALA A 191 11.18 -13.06 -2.40
C ALA A 191 11.55 -14.08 -1.31
N ILE A 192 10.59 -14.89 -0.87
CA ILE A 192 10.78 -15.86 0.23
C ILE A 192 11.90 -16.86 -0.09
N GLY A 193 12.04 -17.29 -1.34
CA GLY A 193 13.14 -18.18 -1.75
C GLY A 193 14.52 -17.57 -1.49
N LEU A 194 14.69 -16.26 -1.70
CA LEU A 194 15.96 -15.56 -1.46
C LEU A 194 16.28 -15.39 0.03
N LEU A 195 15.28 -15.35 0.92
CA LEU A 195 15.53 -15.36 2.36
C LEU A 195 16.15 -16.69 2.83
N ARG A 196 15.83 -17.80 2.15
CA ARG A 196 16.34 -19.13 2.46
C ARG A 196 17.62 -19.48 1.71
N ASN A 197 17.78 -18.90 0.52
CA ASN A 197 18.94 -19.09 -0.33
C ASN A 197 19.21 -17.83 -1.17
N PRO A 198 20.02 -16.88 -0.66
CA PRO A 198 20.41 -15.68 -1.42
C PRO A 198 21.19 -16.01 -2.69
N ARG A 199 21.76 -17.22 -2.80
CA ARG A 199 22.53 -17.70 -3.95
C ARG A 199 21.65 -18.38 -5.02
N LEU A 200 20.32 -18.33 -4.89
CA LEU A 200 19.35 -19.00 -5.78
C LEU A 200 19.56 -18.70 -7.28
N PHE A 201 20.04 -17.50 -7.63
CA PHE A 201 20.31 -17.11 -9.02
C PHE A 201 21.80 -17.09 -9.37
N ARG A 202 22.70 -17.53 -8.49
CA ARG A 202 24.13 -17.59 -8.78
C ARG A 202 24.36 -18.62 -9.88
N ALA A 203 25.05 -18.23 -10.95
CA ALA A 203 25.39 -19.15 -12.02
C ALA A 203 26.21 -20.32 -11.45
N SER A 204 25.64 -21.53 -11.44
CA SER A 204 26.39 -22.74 -11.17
C SER A 204 27.35 -22.94 -12.33
N GLY A 205 28.65 -23.06 -12.06
CA GLY A 205 29.68 -23.29 -13.09
C GLY A 205 29.57 -24.62 -13.84
N ALA A 206 28.43 -25.32 -13.77
CA ALA A 206 28.17 -26.57 -14.47
C ALA A 206 27.41 -26.27 -15.77
N ALA A 207 28.02 -26.63 -16.90
CA ALA A 207 27.39 -26.56 -18.21
C ALA A 207 26.04 -27.30 -18.23
N ARG A 208 25.02 -26.65 -18.81
CA ARG A 208 23.69 -27.23 -19.06
C ARG A 208 23.83 -28.59 -19.75
N PRO A 209 23.19 -29.67 -19.27
CA PRO A 209 22.81 -30.74 -20.18
C PRO A 209 21.79 -30.16 -21.17
N ALA A 210 22.03 -30.36 -22.47
CA ALA A 210 21.19 -29.85 -23.54
C ALA A 210 19.74 -30.31 -23.34
N ALA A 211 18.79 -29.39 -23.53
CA ALA A 211 17.37 -29.69 -23.47
C ALA A 211 17.02 -30.79 -24.50
N SER A 212 16.44 -31.89 -24.04
CA SER A 212 15.73 -32.82 -24.93
C SER A 212 14.34 -32.27 -25.23
N PRO A 213 13.81 -32.45 -26.45
CA PRO A 213 12.55 -31.86 -26.86
C PRO A 213 11.37 -32.55 -26.18
N ALA A 214 10.32 -31.75 -25.99
CA ALA A 214 9.06 -32.02 -25.31
C ALA A 214 8.46 -33.43 -25.52
N SER A 215 8.01 -34.04 -24.43
CA SER A 215 6.85 -34.94 -24.47
C SER A 215 6.14 -35.00 -23.11
N ALA A 216 4.82 -34.80 -23.17
CA ALA A 216 3.79 -35.08 -22.17
C ALA A 216 3.80 -34.23 -20.88
N VAL A 217 2.71 -33.49 -20.70
CA VAL A 217 2.24 -32.97 -19.41
C VAL A 217 1.65 -34.14 -18.62
N PRO A 218 2.18 -34.53 -17.45
CA PRO A 218 1.44 -35.28 -16.46
C PRO A 218 0.84 -34.32 -15.43
N GLY A 219 -0.33 -34.69 -14.91
CA GLY A 219 -1.20 -33.84 -14.12
C GLY A 219 -0.58 -33.15 -12.90
N HIS A 220 -1.23 -32.05 -12.53
CA HIS A 220 -1.23 -31.45 -11.21
C HIS A 220 -1.37 -32.54 -10.14
N GLU A 221 -0.26 -32.92 -9.51
CA GLU A 221 -0.10 -33.64 -8.22
C GLU A 221 1.20 -34.45 -8.27
N SER A 222 2.35 -33.80 -8.09
CA SER A 222 3.61 -34.41 -7.63
C SER A 222 4.80 -33.48 -7.92
N ALA A 223 5.12 -32.59 -6.98
CA ALA A 223 6.48 -32.11 -6.68
C ALA A 223 6.44 -31.12 -5.49
N LEU A 224 5.94 -31.58 -4.35
CA LEU A 224 6.05 -30.87 -3.08
C LEU A 224 7.41 -31.11 -2.37
N SER A 225 8.41 -31.72 -3.03
CA SER A 225 9.70 -32.04 -2.40
C SER A 225 10.92 -31.64 -3.24
N ALA A 226 11.31 -30.37 -3.13
CA ALA A 226 12.68 -29.90 -3.25
C ALA A 226 12.69 -28.46 -2.70
N SER A 227 12.72 -28.33 -1.37
CA SER A 227 12.77 -27.01 -0.73
C SER A 227 14.05 -26.32 -1.19
N GLY A 228 13.96 -25.21 -1.91
CA GLY A 228 15.12 -24.40 -2.32
C GLY A 228 15.86 -23.71 -1.17
N THR A 229 15.80 -24.32 0.01
CA THR A 229 16.58 -24.01 1.21
C THR A 229 17.98 -24.58 1.06
N LEU A 230 18.98 -23.90 1.63
CA LEU A 230 20.31 -24.46 1.76
C LEU A 230 20.26 -25.65 2.73
N VAL A 231 20.47 -26.85 2.20
CA VAL A 231 20.54 -28.10 2.97
C VAL A 231 21.96 -28.61 3.13
N ASP A 232 22.88 -28.16 2.27
CA ASP A 232 24.30 -28.41 2.43
C ASP A 232 24.86 -27.55 3.58
N PRO A 233 25.43 -28.14 4.63
CA PRO A 233 25.94 -27.39 5.76
C PRO A 233 27.01 -26.37 5.39
N GLU A 234 27.94 -26.71 4.49
CA GLU A 234 29.04 -25.83 4.11
C GLU A 234 28.52 -24.58 3.41
N GLU A 235 27.61 -24.73 2.45
CA GLU A 235 26.97 -23.61 1.77
C GLU A 235 26.12 -22.75 2.71
N ALA A 236 25.34 -23.37 3.60
CA ALA A 236 24.47 -22.68 4.55
C ALA A 236 25.28 -21.84 5.56
N PHE A 237 26.29 -22.44 6.20
CA PHE A 237 27.16 -21.73 7.14
C PHE A 237 28.01 -20.66 6.45
N SER A 238 28.52 -20.94 5.24
CA SER A 238 29.23 -19.93 4.43
C SER A 238 28.35 -18.71 4.16
N CYS A 239 27.10 -18.91 3.75
CA CYS A 239 26.17 -17.83 3.45
C CYS A 239 25.77 -17.05 4.72
N ALA A 240 25.51 -17.75 5.82
CA ALA A 240 25.21 -17.12 7.11
C ALA A 240 26.39 -16.30 7.64
N TRP A 241 27.62 -16.79 7.45
CA TRP A 241 28.85 -16.09 7.84
C TRP A 241 29.08 -14.82 7.03
N GLU A 242 28.93 -14.92 5.71
CA GLU A 242 28.99 -13.77 4.79
C GLU A 242 27.95 -12.71 5.16
N TYR A 243 26.71 -13.13 5.45
CA TYR A 243 25.65 -12.25 5.91
C TYR A 243 25.99 -11.54 7.23
N LEU A 244 26.55 -12.24 8.22
CA LEU A 244 26.95 -11.62 9.48
C LEU A 244 28.05 -10.56 9.29
N ARG A 245 29.02 -10.82 8.41
CA ARG A 245 30.06 -9.81 8.10
C ARG A 245 29.46 -8.57 7.46
N LEU A 246 28.46 -8.72 6.58
CA LEU A 246 27.71 -7.60 6.01
C LEU A 246 26.92 -6.86 7.09
N ALA A 247 26.25 -7.57 8.01
CA ALA A 247 25.53 -6.95 9.11
C ALA A 247 26.45 -6.24 10.13
N GLU A 248 27.71 -6.67 10.29
CA GLU A 248 28.71 -5.95 11.10
C GLU A 248 29.25 -4.72 10.37
N ALA A 249 29.51 -4.81 9.06
CA ALA A 249 29.97 -3.69 8.24
C ALA A 249 28.87 -2.63 8.03
N HIS A 250 27.62 -3.08 7.96
CA HIS A 250 26.43 -2.27 7.75
C HIS A 250 25.35 -2.63 8.79
N PRO A 251 25.50 -2.17 10.05
CA PRO A 251 24.59 -2.51 11.14
C PRO A 251 23.13 -2.12 10.83
N PRO A 252 22.18 -3.07 10.89
CA PRO A 252 20.77 -2.74 10.69
C PRO A 252 20.23 -1.95 11.90
N PRO A 253 19.15 -1.18 11.72
CA PRO A 253 18.52 -0.42 12.80
C PRO A 253 17.96 -1.33 13.91
N GLU A 254 17.55 -2.56 13.55
CA GLU A 254 17.06 -3.56 14.49
C GLU A 254 17.82 -4.87 14.34
N VAL A 255 18.50 -5.31 15.41
CA VAL A 255 19.27 -6.57 15.40
C VAL A 255 18.37 -7.80 15.21
N ARG A 256 17.08 -7.70 15.54
CA ARG A 256 16.09 -8.75 15.34
C ARG A 256 16.02 -9.24 13.88
N CYS A 257 16.21 -8.36 12.89
CA CYS A 257 16.17 -8.79 11.48
C CYS A 257 17.33 -9.75 11.13
N VAL A 258 18.48 -9.60 11.78
CA VAL A 258 19.65 -10.49 11.60
C VAL A 258 19.31 -11.89 12.06
N ARG A 259 18.66 -12.00 13.23
CA ARG A 259 18.17 -13.27 13.77
C ARG A 259 17.21 -13.96 12.81
N ASP A 260 16.20 -13.24 12.33
CA ASP A 260 15.15 -13.79 11.48
C ASP A 260 15.72 -14.26 10.11
N HIS A 261 16.70 -13.53 9.56
CA HIS A 261 17.41 -13.94 8.35
C HIS A 261 18.30 -15.17 8.59
N LEU A 262 19.04 -15.23 9.70
CA LEU A 262 19.83 -16.41 10.04
C LEU A 262 18.96 -17.66 10.23
N GLN A 263 17.79 -17.50 10.85
CA GLN A 263 16.83 -18.60 10.99
C GLN A 263 16.33 -19.09 9.62
N ALA A 264 16.07 -18.18 8.67
CA ALA A 264 15.66 -18.54 7.31
C ALA A 264 16.79 -19.23 6.53
N LEU A 265 18.03 -18.73 6.63
CA LEU A 265 19.21 -19.30 5.96
C LEU A 265 19.55 -20.70 6.46
N LEU A 266 19.44 -20.92 7.77
CA LEU A 266 19.79 -22.18 8.42
C LEU A 266 18.59 -23.12 8.60
N GLN A 267 17.41 -22.78 8.06
CA GLN A 267 16.17 -23.53 8.27
C GLN A 267 16.31 -25.03 7.95
N GLY A 268 17.03 -25.36 6.87
CA GLY A 268 17.23 -26.75 6.44
C GLY A 268 18.04 -27.58 7.44
N LEU A 269 18.98 -26.95 8.15
CA LEU A 269 19.78 -27.60 9.20
C LEU A 269 19.03 -27.64 10.54
N LEU A 270 18.27 -26.59 10.87
CA LEU A 270 17.45 -26.51 12.08
C LEU A 270 16.36 -27.58 12.10
N GLN A 271 15.70 -27.83 10.97
CA GLN A 271 14.67 -28.88 10.84
C GLN A 271 15.23 -30.31 10.98
N GLN A 272 16.54 -30.47 10.79
CA GLN A 272 17.22 -31.76 10.97
C GLN A 272 17.82 -31.91 12.39
N GLU A 273 17.52 -30.98 13.31
CA GLU A 273 18.07 -30.92 14.67
C GLU A 273 19.61 -30.88 14.72
N ARG A 274 20.27 -30.43 13.63
CA ARG A 274 21.74 -30.47 13.51
C ARG A 274 22.43 -29.27 14.16
N VAL A 275 21.68 -28.38 14.82
CA VAL A 275 22.20 -27.08 15.28
C VAL A 275 21.63 -26.68 16.63
N ALA A 276 22.49 -26.45 17.62
CA ALA A 276 22.12 -25.95 18.95
C ALA A 276 21.59 -24.48 18.97
N LEU A 277 21.62 -23.79 17.82
CA LEU A 277 21.15 -22.40 17.61
C LEU A 277 19.67 -22.20 17.96
N TRP A 278 18.86 -23.26 17.95
CA TRP A 278 17.41 -23.20 18.18
C TRP A 278 17.04 -22.52 19.51
N ASN A 279 17.81 -22.78 20.57
CA ASN A 279 17.56 -22.23 21.91
C ASN A 279 17.90 -20.74 22.05
N LEU A 280 18.72 -20.18 21.15
CA LEU A 280 19.09 -18.76 21.17
C LEU A 280 18.27 -17.94 20.17
N LEU A 281 17.91 -18.51 19.01
CA LEU A 281 17.03 -17.86 18.04
C LEU A 281 15.59 -17.77 18.56
N GLY A 282 15.18 -18.69 19.44
CA GLY A 282 13.87 -18.69 20.09
C GLY A 282 13.75 -17.83 21.35
N SER A 283 14.84 -17.27 21.89
CA SER A 283 14.77 -16.45 23.11
C SER A 283 14.47 -14.98 22.79
N SER A 284 13.66 -14.34 23.63
CA SER A 284 13.17 -12.96 23.52
C SER A 284 14.18 -11.89 23.96
N GLN A 285 15.44 -12.26 24.23
CA GLN A 285 16.43 -11.35 24.79
C GLN A 285 17.29 -10.66 23.71
N MET A 286 17.76 -9.46 24.04
CA MET A 286 18.65 -8.62 23.23
C MET A 286 19.98 -9.32 22.93
N VAL A 287 20.04 -10.10 21.85
CA VAL A 287 21.29 -10.74 21.40
C VAL A 287 22.15 -9.69 20.66
N LEU A 288 23.35 -9.42 21.15
CA LEU A 288 24.33 -8.56 20.46
C LEU A 288 24.85 -9.28 19.19
N LEU A 289 25.18 -8.54 18.12
CA LEU A 289 25.77 -9.11 16.88
C LEU A 289 26.92 -10.10 17.15
N ARG A 290 27.75 -9.79 18.15
CA ARG A 290 28.87 -10.65 18.59
C ARG A 290 28.46 -12.04 19.07
N GLN A 291 27.29 -12.17 19.69
CA GLN A 291 26.80 -13.47 20.15
C GLN A 291 26.41 -14.34 18.95
N PHE A 292 25.78 -13.79 17.90
CA PHE A 292 25.46 -14.57 16.68
C PHE A 292 26.72 -15.17 16.05
N SER A 293 27.78 -14.39 15.95
CA SER A 293 29.07 -14.81 15.39
C SER A 293 29.69 -16.01 16.14
N GLU A 294 29.71 -15.98 17.47
CA GLU A 294 30.23 -17.08 18.29
C GLU A 294 29.35 -18.34 18.21
N PHE A 295 28.03 -18.16 18.23
CA PHE A 295 27.11 -19.29 18.10
C PHE A 295 27.17 -19.95 16.72
N LEU A 296 27.34 -19.17 15.65
CA LEU A 296 27.49 -19.70 14.30
C LEU A 296 28.78 -20.51 14.15
N ARG A 297 29.89 -20.06 14.78
CA ARG A 297 31.16 -20.81 14.84
C ARG A 297 30.99 -22.17 15.51
N LEU A 298 30.39 -22.20 16.71
CA LEU A 298 30.17 -23.44 17.45
C LEU A 298 29.30 -24.43 16.66
N SER A 299 28.23 -23.91 16.06
CA SER A 299 27.30 -24.66 15.21
C SER A 299 27.98 -25.25 13.97
N ALA A 300 28.88 -24.49 13.33
CA ALA A 300 29.65 -24.97 12.20
C ALA A 300 30.59 -26.13 12.60
N VAL A 301 31.25 -26.01 13.76
CA VAL A 301 32.11 -27.08 14.31
C VAL A 301 31.30 -28.35 14.60
N GLU A 302 30.10 -28.23 15.21
CA GLU A 302 29.20 -29.36 15.44
C GLU A 302 28.80 -30.07 14.12
N CYS A 303 28.65 -29.29 13.04
CA CYS A 303 28.35 -29.81 11.71
C CYS A 303 29.58 -30.25 10.90
N GLY A 304 30.80 -30.15 11.46
CA GLY A 304 32.04 -30.51 10.77
C GLY A 304 32.46 -29.54 9.65
N VAL A 305 31.96 -28.31 9.67
CA VAL A 305 32.24 -27.26 8.68
C VAL A 305 33.33 -26.32 9.21
N ALA A 306 34.38 -26.12 8.42
CA ALA A 306 35.39 -25.09 8.70
C ALA A 306 34.93 -23.75 8.10
N LEU A 307 34.70 -22.76 8.95
CA LEU A 307 34.41 -21.39 8.49
C LEU A 307 35.68 -20.70 7.98
N PRO A 308 35.59 -19.78 7.00
CA PRO A 308 36.76 -19.07 6.46
C PRO A 308 37.52 -18.32 7.58
N GLU A 309 38.83 -18.55 7.69
CA GLU A 309 39.71 -17.81 8.60
C GLU A 309 39.91 -16.38 8.08
N GLY A 310 39.64 -15.37 8.91
CA GLY A 310 39.87 -13.96 8.60
C GLY A 310 40.01 -13.12 9.87
N GLU A 311 40.96 -12.18 9.85
CA GLU A 311 41.21 -11.25 10.95
C GLU A 311 39.94 -10.44 11.26
N GLY A 312 39.46 -10.58 12.50
CA GLY A 312 38.32 -9.85 13.00
C GLY A 312 37.03 -10.66 13.01
N LEU A 313 36.95 -11.66 13.89
CA LEU A 313 35.86 -11.62 14.88
C LEU A 313 36.48 -11.83 16.26
N VAL A 314 35.99 -11.02 17.18
CA VAL A 314 36.41 -10.79 18.57
C VAL A 314 36.73 -12.11 19.32
N PRO A 315 37.54 -12.10 20.41
CA PRO A 315 38.04 -13.31 21.05
C PRO A 315 36.93 -14.31 21.39
N VAL A 316 37.22 -15.57 21.08
CA VAL A 316 36.36 -16.73 21.34
C VAL A 316 36.04 -16.80 22.83
N LEU A 317 34.75 -16.72 23.18
CA LEU A 317 34.30 -17.04 24.53
C LEU A 317 34.06 -18.55 24.62
N SER A 318 34.52 -19.17 25.68
CA SER A 318 34.22 -20.57 25.95
C SER A 318 32.72 -20.79 26.16
N LEU A 319 32.26 -22.01 25.91
CA LEU A 319 30.87 -22.42 26.18
C LEU A 319 30.44 -22.13 27.63
N GLY A 320 31.39 -22.15 28.57
CA GLY A 320 31.17 -21.80 29.98
C GLY A 320 30.94 -20.31 30.21
N GLU A 321 31.67 -19.45 29.49
CA GLU A 321 31.53 -17.98 29.56
C GLU A 321 30.20 -17.51 28.96
N ILE A 322 29.78 -18.11 27.84
CA ILE A 322 28.48 -17.85 27.22
C ILE A 322 27.34 -18.27 28.17
N LYS A 323 27.41 -19.49 28.74
CA LYS A 323 26.45 -19.96 29.75
C LYS A 323 26.47 -19.16 31.04
N SER A 324 27.55 -18.43 31.33
CA SER A 324 27.67 -17.55 32.49
C SER A 324 27.06 -16.16 32.23
N LEU A 325 27.26 -15.60 31.04
CA LEU A 325 26.63 -14.36 30.59
C LEU A 325 25.09 -14.50 30.58
N HIS A 326 24.60 -15.58 29.97
CA HIS A 326 23.16 -15.87 29.91
C HIS A 326 22.53 -16.01 31.32
N ARG A 327 23.26 -16.62 32.27
CA ARG A 327 22.80 -16.77 33.66
C ARG A 327 22.78 -15.45 34.44
N ARG A 328 23.61 -14.47 34.08
CA ARG A 328 23.64 -13.15 34.71
C ARG A 328 22.50 -12.26 34.20
N GLU A 329 22.13 -12.40 32.92
CA GLU A 329 21.03 -11.64 32.31
C GLU A 329 19.66 -12.13 32.76
N ILE A 330 19.45 -13.45 32.88
CA ILE A 330 18.20 -14.03 33.42
C ILE A 330 17.91 -13.56 34.86
N ASN A 331 18.95 -13.37 35.67
CA ASN A 331 18.79 -12.98 37.08
C ASN A 331 18.70 -11.45 37.28
N GLY A 332 18.72 -10.65 36.21
CA GLY A 332 18.84 -9.18 36.27
C GLY A 332 17.60 -8.39 35.85
N GLN A 333 16.51 -9.05 35.43
CA GLN A 333 15.27 -8.38 35.02
C GLN A 333 14.07 -9.01 35.72
N GLU A 334 13.71 -8.45 36.88
CA GLU A 334 12.34 -8.50 37.40
C GLU A 334 11.57 -7.30 36.82
N ASP A 335 10.35 -7.60 36.35
CA ASP A 335 9.19 -6.73 36.13
C ASP A 335 9.26 -5.59 35.09
N GLU A 336 8.72 -5.87 33.89
CA GLU A 336 7.60 -5.12 33.31
C GLU A 336 7.00 -5.95 32.15
N GLU A 337 5.77 -6.44 32.36
CA GLU A 337 4.95 -7.12 31.35
C GLU A 337 4.60 -6.14 30.21
N ASP A 338 5.20 -6.34 29.03
CA ASP A 338 4.69 -5.77 27.78
C ASP A 338 4.12 -6.91 26.91
N ASP A 339 2.81 -7.01 27.01
CA ASP A 339 1.92 -7.97 26.38
C ASP A 339 1.70 -7.56 24.90
N TYR A 340 2.68 -7.78 24.04
CA TYR A 340 2.52 -7.61 22.59
C TYR A 340 3.56 -8.48 21.84
N TRP A 341 3.11 -9.20 20.80
CA TRP A 341 3.91 -9.86 19.73
C TRP A 341 4.06 -11.39 19.69
N GLY A 342 3.09 -12.15 20.18
CA GLY A 342 2.85 -13.53 19.71
C GLY A 342 2.10 -13.58 18.37
N MET A 343 2.72 -13.18 17.23
CA MET A 343 2.11 -13.34 15.90
C MET A 343 3.13 -13.39 14.73
N LEU A 344 4.17 -14.23 14.83
CA LEU A 344 5.03 -14.53 13.66
C LEU A 344 5.27 -16.01 13.38
N PHE A 345 4.62 -16.91 14.12
CA PHE A 345 4.42 -18.29 13.71
C PHE A 345 3.00 -18.67 14.13
N LEU A 346 2.05 -18.65 13.18
CA LEU A 346 0.77 -19.30 13.40
C LEU A 346 0.95 -20.76 12.99
N GLU A 347 1.00 -21.59 14.03
CA GLU A 347 0.67 -23.00 13.98
C GLU A 347 -0.75 -23.17 13.41
N ASP A 348 -0.93 -24.29 12.73
CA ASP A 348 -2.20 -24.76 12.21
C ASP A 348 -3.28 -24.68 13.30
N ASN A 349 -4.34 -23.90 13.05
CA ASN A 349 -5.59 -24.03 13.79
C ASN A 349 -6.72 -24.27 12.79
N GLU A 350 -7.36 -25.42 13.00
CA GLU A 350 -8.53 -25.91 12.31
C GLU A 350 -9.65 -24.85 12.34
N MET A 351 -10.29 -24.67 11.19
CA MET A 351 -11.49 -23.84 11.05
C MET A 351 -12.65 -24.53 11.77
N GLU A 352 -13.15 -23.93 12.83
CA GLU A 352 -14.55 -24.15 13.23
C GLU A 352 -15.42 -23.14 12.48
N GLU A 353 -16.35 -23.68 11.70
CA GLU A 353 -17.40 -22.96 10.99
C GLU A 353 -18.40 -22.40 12.03
N GLU A 354 -18.56 -21.07 12.11
CA GLU A 354 -19.70 -20.47 12.80
C GLU A 354 -20.81 -20.19 11.78
N GLU A 355 -21.89 -20.97 11.90
CA GLU A 355 -23.16 -20.80 11.21
C GLU A 355 -23.86 -19.51 11.70
N GLU A 356 -24.29 -18.66 10.76
CA GLU A 356 -25.20 -17.54 11.03
C GLU A 356 -26.62 -18.09 11.26
N GLU A 357 -27.08 -18.13 12.51
CA GLU A 357 -28.51 -18.34 12.83
C GLU A 357 -29.27 -17.00 12.83
N GLU A 358 -30.29 -16.94 11.96
CA GLU A 358 -31.37 -15.95 11.98
C GLU A 358 -32.24 -16.13 13.24
N GLU A 359 -32.47 -15.07 14.02
CA GLU A 359 -33.59 -15.04 14.97
C GLU A 359 -34.54 -13.87 14.73
N GLU A 360 -35.75 -14.25 14.30
CA GLU A 360 -36.99 -13.48 14.42
C GLU A 360 -37.37 -13.29 15.90
N GLY A 361 -37.70 -12.07 16.31
CA GLY A 361 -38.25 -11.78 17.64
C GLY A 361 -39.34 -10.71 17.60
N LYS A 362 -40.60 -11.15 17.55
CA LYS A 362 -41.82 -10.33 17.68
C LYS A 362 -42.18 -10.06 19.15
N GLU A 363 -42.79 -8.88 19.38
CA GLU A 363 -43.74 -8.50 20.45
C GLU A 363 -43.21 -8.57 21.91
N LYS A 364 -43.52 -7.72 22.90
CA LYS A 364 -44.61 -6.78 23.28
C LYS A 364 -44.11 -6.22 24.64
N TYR A 365 -44.26 -4.97 25.09
CA TYR A 365 -45.46 -4.27 25.54
C TYR A 365 -45.01 -2.98 26.27
N GLY A 366 -45.79 -1.89 26.19
CA GLY A 366 -45.85 -0.87 27.26
C GLY A 366 -45.86 0.58 26.79
N GLY A 367 -47.06 1.19 26.73
CA GLY A 367 -47.29 2.52 26.14
C GLY A 367 -47.57 3.67 27.11
N LYS A 368 -48.33 4.65 26.55
CA LYS A 368 -48.76 5.99 27.03
C LYS A 368 -47.79 7.11 26.58
N ASN A 369 -48.19 8.23 25.97
CA ASN A 369 -49.49 8.92 25.92
C ASN A 369 -49.64 9.79 24.65
N MET A 370 -50.90 10.16 24.36
CA MET A 370 -51.43 11.05 23.31
C MET A 370 -51.05 12.53 23.45
N GLU A 371 -51.05 13.27 22.33
CA GLU A 371 -51.90 14.45 22.00
C GLU A 371 -51.27 15.22 20.82
N GLU A 372 -51.86 15.15 19.63
CA GLU A 372 -52.65 16.22 18.98
C GLU A 372 -51.91 17.55 18.72
N GLN A 373 -51.67 17.86 17.43
CA GLN A 373 -52.31 19.01 16.78
C GLN A 373 -52.07 19.03 15.26
N LYS A 374 -53.07 19.56 14.56
CA LYS A 374 -53.31 19.57 13.12
C LYS A 374 -53.22 21.02 12.60
N GLU A 375 -52.87 21.13 11.31
CA GLU A 375 -53.25 22.17 10.33
C GLU A 375 -52.65 23.59 10.48
N LYS A 376 -51.91 24.05 9.45
CA LYS A 376 -52.42 24.97 8.41
C LYS A 376 -51.35 25.36 7.37
N GLU A 377 -51.77 25.37 6.11
CA GLU A 377 -51.16 26.08 4.99
C GLU A 377 -51.32 27.60 5.19
N ASP A 378 -50.31 28.40 4.83
CA ASP A 378 -50.50 29.56 3.95
C ASP A 378 -49.16 30.13 3.44
N GLY A 379 -49.19 30.62 2.20
CA GLY A 379 -48.04 31.21 1.52
C GLY A 379 -47.68 32.61 2.00
N GLY A 380 -46.39 32.92 1.94
CA GLY A 380 -45.86 34.27 2.12
C GLY A 380 -44.40 34.31 1.71
N GLU A 381 -44.09 35.06 0.66
CA GLU A 381 -42.74 35.44 0.28
C GLU A 381 -42.11 36.22 1.45
N ALA A 382 -41.07 35.66 2.07
CA ALA A 382 -40.25 36.34 3.06
C ALA A 382 -38.79 36.34 2.59
N GLN A 383 -38.27 37.53 2.32
CA GLN A 383 -36.84 37.80 2.31
C GLN A 383 -36.29 37.45 3.69
N GLU A 384 -35.58 36.34 3.82
CA GLU A 384 -34.87 36.00 5.06
C GLU A 384 -33.50 36.69 5.08
N GLU A 385 -33.44 37.79 5.83
CA GLU A 385 -32.21 38.37 6.35
C GLU A 385 -31.56 37.45 7.38
N ILE A 386 -30.25 37.29 7.18
CA ILE A 386 -29.12 37.00 8.07
C ILE A 386 -29.45 36.71 9.56
N ASP A 387 -29.18 35.46 9.99
CA ASP A 387 -28.79 35.16 11.37
C ASP A 387 -27.27 35.16 11.50
N ASP A 388 -26.79 36.10 12.32
CA ASP A 388 -25.42 36.27 12.79
C ASP A 388 -25.41 35.91 14.29
N GLU A 389 -24.98 34.70 14.63
CA GLU A 389 -24.66 34.35 16.02
C GLU A 389 -23.39 33.49 16.07
N GLY A 390 -22.35 34.08 16.68
CA GLY A 390 -21.64 33.43 17.78
C GLY A 390 -20.61 32.37 17.43
N GLU A 391 -19.45 32.52 18.06
CA GLU A 391 -18.33 31.57 18.04
C GLU A 391 -18.78 30.14 18.44
N ASP A 392 -18.27 29.15 17.71
CA ASP A 392 -18.28 27.69 18.00
C ASP A 392 -19.50 26.77 17.65
N ALA A 393 -20.55 27.20 16.94
CA ALA A 393 -21.74 26.32 16.70
C ALA A 393 -22.20 26.13 15.23
N GLY A 394 -21.67 25.11 14.54
CA GLY A 394 -22.30 24.42 13.40
C GLY A 394 -22.42 25.19 12.06
N TRP A 395 -22.38 24.46 10.94
CA TRP A 395 -22.61 25.04 9.60
C TRP A 395 -24.10 24.95 9.29
N LYS A 396 -24.80 26.06 9.02
CA LYS A 396 -26.24 26.04 8.67
C LYS A 396 -26.55 26.74 7.35
N HIS A 397 -27.54 26.23 6.63
CA HIS A 397 -28.10 26.82 5.42
C HIS A 397 -29.63 26.65 5.44
N ASN A 398 -30.36 27.78 5.46
CA ASN A 398 -31.82 27.83 5.56
C ASN A 398 -32.37 26.93 6.69
N GLY A 399 -31.83 27.11 7.90
CA GLY A 399 -32.20 26.33 9.09
C GLY A 399 -31.69 24.88 9.13
N LYS A 400 -31.16 24.33 8.03
CA LYS A 400 -30.60 22.98 7.98
C LYS A 400 -29.11 22.97 8.30
N GLU A 401 -28.68 21.99 9.09
CA GLU A 401 -27.26 21.75 9.33
C GLU A 401 -26.58 21.18 8.08
N ILE A 402 -25.37 21.68 7.80
CA ILE A 402 -24.51 21.23 6.71
C ILE A 402 -23.57 20.18 7.28
N ALA A 403 -23.86 18.91 7.00
CA ALA A 403 -23.07 17.78 7.50
C ALA A 403 -21.87 17.42 6.61
N HIS A 404 -21.82 17.92 5.37
CA HIS A 404 -20.81 17.53 4.39
C HIS A 404 -20.19 18.73 3.68
N ALA A 405 -18.96 18.53 3.25
CA ALA A 405 -18.20 19.48 2.45
C ALA A 405 -17.69 18.83 1.17
N LEU A 406 -17.77 19.56 0.06
CA LEU A 406 -17.27 19.17 -1.25
C LEU A 406 -16.09 20.06 -1.61
N GLU A 407 -14.95 19.43 -1.81
CA GLU A 407 -13.76 20.06 -2.36
C GLU A 407 -13.95 20.34 -3.86
N VAL A 408 -13.66 21.58 -4.26
CA VAL A 408 -13.65 22.02 -5.65
C VAL A 408 -12.49 22.99 -5.86
N GLN A 409 -11.61 22.71 -6.83
CA GLN A 409 -10.49 23.62 -7.14
C GLN A 409 -10.97 24.90 -7.82
N ALA A 410 -10.26 26.01 -7.59
CA ALA A 410 -10.41 27.19 -8.44
C ALA A 410 -9.96 26.87 -9.89
N PRO A 411 -10.62 27.42 -10.93
CA PRO A 411 -11.75 28.36 -10.90
C PRO A 411 -13.14 27.70 -10.86
N TRP A 412 -13.23 26.38 -10.72
CA TRP A 412 -14.48 25.61 -10.86
C TRP A 412 -15.49 25.90 -9.74
N SER A 413 -14.99 26.08 -8.53
CA SER A 413 -15.73 26.56 -7.36
C SER A 413 -16.48 27.86 -7.66
N GLY A 414 -15.77 28.85 -8.22
CA GLY A 414 -16.35 30.13 -8.61
C GLY A 414 -17.42 29.98 -9.71
N ARG A 415 -17.15 29.15 -10.72
CA ARG A 415 -18.12 28.87 -11.81
C ARG A 415 -19.39 28.18 -11.31
N LEU A 416 -19.31 27.34 -10.28
CA LEU A 416 -20.51 26.78 -9.64
C LEU A 416 -21.28 27.90 -8.92
N LEU A 417 -20.58 28.65 -8.07
CA LEU A 417 -21.21 29.66 -7.20
C LEU A 417 -21.80 30.86 -7.95
N ASP A 418 -21.29 31.18 -9.14
CA ASP A 418 -21.86 32.21 -10.02
C ASP A 418 -22.86 31.67 -11.05
N GLY A 419 -23.13 30.37 -11.03
CA GLY A 419 -24.13 29.71 -11.87
C GLY A 419 -23.69 29.43 -13.31
N ARG A 420 -22.46 29.77 -13.72
CA ARG A 420 -21.95 29.43 -15.07
C ARG A 420 -21.81 27.92 -15.27
N LYS A 421 -21.53 27.18 -14.21
CA LYS A 421 -21.44 25.72 -14.18
C LYS A 421 -22.69 25.14 -13.51
N ALA A 422 -23.56 24.54 -14.33
CA ALA A 422 -24.81 23.91 -13.89
C ALA A 422 -24.65 22.42 -13.55
N VAL A 423 -23.52 21.81 -13.92
CA VAL A 423 -23.22 20.40 -13.66
C VAL A 423 -21.81 20.24 -13.09
N GLU A 424 -21.69 19.65 -11.90
CA GLU A 424 -20.40 19.23 -11.33
C GLU A 424 -20.05 17.82 -11.81
N THR A 425 -18.82 17.61 -12.27
CA THR A 425 -18.40 16.31 -12.84
C THR A 425 -17.55 15.54 -11.84
N ARG A 426 -17.90 14.29 -11.60
CA ARG A 426 -17.20 13.40 -10.64
C ARG A 426 -16.98 12.01 -11.25
N ASN A 427 -16.08 11.26 -10.64
CA ASN A 427 -15.85 9.84 -10.95
C ASN A 427 -16.62 8.91 -10.00
N TYR A 428 -17.68 9.42 -9.38
CA TYR A 428 -18.61 8.66 -8.56
C TYR A 428 -20.00 9.32 -8.57
N ASP A 429 -21.05 8.53 -8.34
CA ASP A 429 -22.42 9.02 -8.27
C ASP A 429 -22.65 9.96 -7.07
N LEU A 430 -23.61 10.88 -7.16
CA LEU A 430 -24.02 11.71 -6.03
C LEU A 430 -24.65 10.79 -4.98
N PRO A 431 -24.06 10.65 -3.77
CA PRO A 431 -24.59 9.75 -2.75
C PRO A 431 -26.07 10.06 -2.50
N PRO A 432 -26.98 9.08 -2.56
CA PRO A 432 -28.42 9.32 -2.43
C PRO A 432 -28.83 10.17 -1.21
N PRO A 433 -28.20 10.03 -0.01
CA PRO A 433 -28.52 10.88 1.14
C PRO A 433 -28.19 12.36 0.98
N LEU A 434 -27.36 12.74 0.00
CA LEU A 434 -26.94 14.13 -0.23
C LEU A 434 -27.78 14.87 -1.27
N ARG A 435 -28.70 14.19 -1.95
CA ARG A 435 -29.61 14.82 -2.92
C ARG A 435 -30.55 15.78 -2.20
N GLY A 436 -30.59 17.03 -2.66
CA GLY A 436 -31.38 18.10 -2.04
C GLY A 436 -30.89 18.56 -0.66
N GLN A 437 -29.71 18.11 -0.22
CA GLN A 437 -29.08 18.56 1.02
C GLN A 437 -28.03 19.64 0.73
N PRO A 438 -27.88 20.64 1.62
CA PRO A 438 -26.81 21.62 1.50
C PRO A 438 -25.45 20.96 1.71
N ILE A 439 -24.50 21.29 0.84
CA ILE A 439 -23.11 20.86 0.93
C ILE A 439 -22.22 22.09 0.94
N LEU A 440 -21.30 22.16 1.91
CA LEU A 440 -20.32 23.24 2.01
C LEU A 440 -19.33 23.13 0.85
N LEU A 441 -19.09 24.22 0.13
CA LEU A 441 -18.11 24.24 -0.96
C LEU A 441 -16.76 24.72 -0.43
N LEU A 442 -15.78 23.81 -0.43
CA LEU A 442 -14.41 24.07 -0.01
C LEU A 442 -13.56 24.30 -1.25
N GLU A 443 -13.13 25.54 -1.43
CA GLU A 443 -12.19 25.90 -2.47
C GLU A 443 -10.78 25.46 -2.08
N SER A 444 -10.13 24.77 -3.00
CA SER A 444 -8.74 24.31 -2.86
C SER A 444 -7.82 24.94 -3.92
N PRO A 445 -6.52 25.11 -3.61
CA PRO A 445 -5.52 25.50 -4.60
C PRO A 445 -5.37 24.42 -5.69
N SER A 446 -4.70 24.76 -6.79
CA SER A 446 -4.35 23.80 -7.84
C SER A 446 -3.57 22.62 -7.26
N GLY A 447 -4.04 21.39 -7.50
CA GLY A 447 -3.50 20.17 -6.87
C GLY A 447 -4.44 19.56 -5.81
N GLY A 448 -5.35 20.34 -5.23
CA GLY A 448 -6.37 19.88 -4.29
C GLY A 448 -5.97 20.00 -2.81
N LEU A 449 -6.88 19.69 -1.89
CA LEU A 449 -6.63 19.75 -0.44
C LEU A 449 -5.63 18.68 -0.01
N ALA A 450 -5.69 17.49 -0.61
CA ALA A 450 -4.76 16.40 -0.29
C ALA A 450 -3.30 16.75 -0.64
N ALA A 451 -3.08 17.47 -1.74
CA ALA A 451 -1.78 17.89 -2.25
C ALA A 451 -0.96 18.79 -1.31
N HIS A 452 -1.58 19.44 -0.33
CA HIS A 452 -0.89 20.38 0.57
C HIS A 452 -0.72 19.85 2.01
N GLY A 453 -0.93 18.55 2.25
CA GLY A 453 -0.82 17.96 3.60
C GLY A 453 -1.82 18.52 4.61
N LEU A 454 -2.80 19.28 4.12
CA LEU A 454 -3.78 20.01 4.89
C LEU A 454 -5.14 19.72 4.27
N HIS A 455 -6.06 19.06 4.99
CA HIS A 455 -7.47 19.12 4.59
C HIS A 455 -8.06 20.51 4.88
N ALA A 456 -7.31 21.56 4.57
CA ALA A 456 -7.61 22.94 4.86
C ALA A 456 -8.03 23.68 3.59
N GLY A 457 -9.33 23.76 3.36
CA GLY A 457 -9.90 24.51 2.25
C GLY A 457 -10.48 25.83 2.73
N THR A 458 -10.72 26.75 1.81
CA THR A 458 -11.49 27.95 2.11
C THR A 458 -12.95 27.65 1.84
N ALA A 459 -13.80 27.72 2.86
CA ALA A 459 -15.24 27.67 2.66
C ALA A 459 -15.70 28.94 1.94
N VAL A 460 -16.21 28.76 0.72
CA VAL A 460 -16.56 29.86 -0.19
C VAL A 460 -18.06 29.99 -0.47
N GLY A 461 -18.86 29.01 -0.05
CA GLY A 461 -20.30 29.03 -0.23
C GLY A 461 -20.94 27.67 0.02
N VAL A 462 -22.20 27.54 -0.36
CA VAL A 462 -23.00 26.32 -0.25
C VAL A 462 -23.58 25.97 -1.62
N VAL A 463 -23.63 24.68 -1.93
CA VAL A 463 -24.29 24.14 -3.13
C VAL A 463 -25.28 23.06 -2.72
N VAL A 464 -26.41 22.98 -3.43
CA VAL A 464 -27.37 21.88 -3.36
C VAL A 464 -27.40 21.20 -4.72
N PHE A 465 -27.30 19.87 -4.75
CA PHE A 465 -27.44 19.08 -5.97
C PHE A 465 -28.75 18.30 -5.95
N LYS A 466 -29.51 18.35 -7.04
CA LYS A 466 -30.83 17.72 -7.12
C LYS A 466 -30.73 16.25 -7.51
N THR A 467 -29.97 15.98 -8.57
CA THR A 467 -29.86 14.67 -9.19
C THR A 467 -28.45 14.43 -9.68
N SER A 468 -28.20 13.22 -10.14
CA SER A 468 -26.97 12.83 -10.82
C SER A 468 -27.29 11.92 -11.98
N ARG A 469 -26.48 12.01 -13.04
CA ARG A 469 -26.55 11.11 -14.19
C ARG A 469 -25.17 10.56 -14.49
N GLU A 470 -25.12 9.28 -14.83
CA GLU A 470 -23.92 8.67 -15.41
C GLU A 470 -23.80 9.07 -16.89
N TYR A 471 -22.59 9.41 -17.31
CA TYR A 471 -22.21 9.52 -18.70
C TYR A 471 -21.57 8.21 -19.11
N ARG A 472 -22.06 7.58 -20.18
CA ARG A 472 -21.57 6.28 -20.65
C ARG A 472 -20.60 6.38 -21.80
N THR A 473 -20.58 7.53 -22.48
CA THR A 473 -19.73 7.78 -23.64
C THR A 473 -19.10 9.17 -23.58
N ARG A 474 -17.97 9.34 -24.28
CA ARG A 474 -17.32 10.65 -24.44
C ARG A 474 -18.27 11.65 -25.07
N GLU A 475 -19.08 11.22 -26.02
CA GLU A 475 -20.03 12.05 -26.75
C GLU A 475 -21.15 12.58 -25.83
N GLU A 476 -21.71 11.72 -24.98
CA GLU A 476 -22.72 12.13 -23.97
C GLU A 476 -22.15 13.15 -22.99
N TRP A 477 -20.89 12.96 -22.57
CA TRP A 477 -20.22 13.88 -21.68
C TRP A 477 -19.89 15.21 -22.36
N ALA A 478 -19.30 15.16 -23.56
CA ALA A 478 -18.93 16.33 -24.35
C ALA A 478 -20.15 17.17 -24.76
N ALA A 479 -21.32 16.56 -24.95
CA ALA A 479 -22.57 17.27 -25.20
C ALA A 479 -22.96 18.22 -24.05
N ASP A 480 -22.55 17.92 -22.82
CA ASP A 480 -22.77 18.75 -21.63
C ASP A 480 -21.60 19.71 -21.33
N ALA A 481 -20.63 19.86 -22.25
CA ALA A 481 -19.44 20.71 -22.06
C ALA A 481 -19.77 22.13 -21.63
N ALA A 482 -20.83 22.73 -22.18
CA ALA A 482 -21.28 24.06 -21.78
C ALA A 482 -21.81 24.09 -20.33
N ARG A 483 -22.44 23.01 -19.86
CA ARG A 483 -23.05 22.90 -18.53
C ARG A 483 -22.02 22.60 -17.45
N HIS A 484 -21.03 21.76 -17.73
CA HIS A 484 -19.96 21.47 -16.78
C HIS A 484 -18.70 22.32 -16.98
N CYS A 485 -18.63 23.12 -18.04
CA CYS A 485 -17.56 24.06 -18.38
C CYS A 485 -16.15 23.45 -18.54
N VAL A 486 -16.05 22.12 -18.71
CA VAL A 486 -14.77 21.44 -18.92
C VAL A 486 -14.60 21.25 -20.42
N ASP A 487 -13.44 21.64 -20.94
CA ASP A 487 -13.10 21.43 -22.35
C ASP A 487 -13.02 19.92 -22.62
N PRO A 488 -13.78 19.38 -23.59
CA PRO A 488 -13.73 17.97 -23.93
C PRO A 488 -12.36 17.45 -24.35
N GLU A 489 -11.50 18.34 -24.84
CA GLU A 489 -10.14 18.01 -25.29
C GLU A 489 -9.07 18.25 -24.20
N ALA A 490 -9.46 18.73 -23.00
CA ALA A 490 -8.51 18.91 -21.91
C ALA A 490 -8.01 17.55 -21.39
N GLU A 491 -6.69 17.37 -21.40
CA GLU A 491 -6.04 16.17 -20.82
C GLU A 491 -6.28 16.05 -19.30
N ALA A 492 -6.38 17.18 -18.61
CA ALA A 492 -6.70 17.25 -17.19
C ALA A 492 -8.22 17.42 -16.98
N PHE A 493 -8.82 16.54 -16.16
CA PHE A 493 -10.27 16.51 -15.84
C PHE A 493 -11.21 16.12 -17.00
N GLY A 494 -10.65 15.76 -18.16
CA GLY A 494 -11.33 15.29 -19.37
C GLY A 494 -11.94 13.89 -19.27
N TRP A 495 -12.48 13.39 -20.38
CA TRP A 495 -13.02 12.03 -20.48
C TRP A 495 -11.89 11.00 -20.48
N VAL A 496 -12.03 9.93 -19.70
CA VAL A 496 -11.09 8.80 -19.67
C VAL A 496 -11.87 7.52 -19.92
N GLU A 497 -11.52 6.82 -21.01
CA GLU A 497 -12.24 5.62 -21.42
C GLU A 497 -12.16 4.52 -20.33
N GLY A 498 -13.31 3.94 -19.99
CA GLY A 498 -13.43 2.93 -18.95
C GLY A 498 -13.41 3.47 -17.51
N GLU A 499 -13.38 4.78 -17.29
CA GLU A 499 -13.72 5.38 -16.00
C GLU A 499 -15.18 5.82 -15.99
N GLY A 500 -15.93 5.43 -14.95
CA GLY A 500 -17.26 5.97 -14.74
C GLY A 500 -17.18 7.49 -14.52
N LYS A 501 -18.07 8.24 -15.18
CA LYS A 501 -18.16 9.69 -15.04
C LYS A 501 -19.60 10.09 -14.77
N TRP A 502 -19.83 10.92 -13.76
CA TRP A 502 -21.14 11.36 -13.33
C TRP A 502 -21.24 12.87 -13.37
N GLY A 503 -22.41 13.37 -13.76
CA GLY A 503 -22.78 14.78 -13.72
C GLY A 503 -23.79 15.02 -12.62
N TRP A 504 -23.40 15.75 -11.59
CA TRP A 504 -24.25 16.17 -10.50
C TRP A 504 -24.92 17.49 -10.88
N GLU A 505 -26.24 17.49 -10.95
CA GLU A 505 -27.01 18.65 -11.39
C GLU A 505 -27.21 19.63 -10.24
N VAL A 506 -26.75 20.86 -10.43
CA VAL A 506 -26.86 21.95 -9.44
C VAL A 506 -28.32 22.38 -9.34
N GLU A 507 -28.88 22.36 -8.14
CA GLU A 507 -30.21 22.85 -7.83
C GLU A 507 -30.19 24.33 -7.44
N SER A 508 -29.29 24.67 -6.51
CA SER A 508 -29.13 26.03 -6.00
C SER A 508 -27.72 26.23 -5.45
N VAL A 509 -27.29 27.49 -5.40
CA VAL A 509 -26.00 27.91 -4.85
C VAL A 509 -26.17 29.15 -4.01
N ARG A 510 -25.32 29.30 -3.00
CA ARG A 510 -25.17 30.52 -2.22
C ARG A 510 -23.69 30.82 -2.06
N ALA A 511 -23.20 31.78 -2.84
CA ALA A 511 -21.86 32.31 -2.68
C ALA A 511 -21.73 33.09 -1.37
N TRP A 512 -20.57 33.03 -0.73
CA TRP A 512 -20.26 33.87 0.41
C TRP A 512 -19.35 35.03 0.00
N GLU A 513 -19.66 36.19 0.56
CA GLU A 513 -18.79 37.36 0.51
C GLU A 513 -17.43 37.05 1.12
N GLU A 514 -16.39 37.74 0.64
CA GLU A 514 -15.01 37.49 1.04
C GLU A 514 -14.81 37.56 2.56
N ALA A 515 -15.47 38.50 3.23
CA ALA A 515 -15.44 38.66 4.68
C ALA A 515 -16.01 37.46 5.47
N ARG A 516 -16.86 36.63 4.84
CA ARG A 516 -17.47 35.43 5.44
C ARG A 516 -16.72 34.15 5.12
N ARG A 517 -15.72 34.19 4.23
CA ARG A 517 -14.92 33.02 3.87
C ARG A 517 -14.01 32.64 5.02
N ARG A 518 -13.99 31.35 5.36
CA ARG A 518 -13.21 30.83 6.50
C ARG A 518 -12.39 29.64 6.05
N LYS A 519 -11.17 29.54 6.59
CA LYS A 519 -10.35 28.34 6.43
C LYS A 519 -10.96 27.22 7.28
N VAL A 520 -11.28 26.10 6.65
CA VAL A 520 -11.86 24.92 7.31
C VAL A 520 -10.82 23.83 7.25
N VAL A 521 -10.37 23.37 8.41
CA VAL A 521 -9.42 22.26 8.53
C VAL A 521 -10.19 21.00 8.90
N LEU A 522 -10.13 19.99 8.03
CA LEU A 522 -10.73 18.68 8.25
C LEU A 522 -9.66 17.68 8.71
N LYS A 523 -10.09 16.57 9.32
CA LYS A 523 -9.23 15.46 9.75
C LYS A 523 -9.29 14.33 8.74
N GLU A 524 -8.25 13.50 8.68
CA GLU A 524 -8.12 12.39 7.74
C GLU A 524 -9.30 11.40 7.78
N GLY A 525 -9.83 11.11 8.97
CA GLY A 525 -11.01 10.24 9.16
C GLY A 525 -12.35 10.86 8.73
N GLN A 526 -12.36 12.12 8.27
CA GLN A 526 -13.57 12.79 7.80
C GLN A 526 -13.78 12.66 6.28
N ARG A 527 -12.79 12.17 5.53
CA ARG A 527 -12.95 11.95 4.08
C ARG A 527 -13.89 10.76 3.84
N VAL A 528 -14.99 11.00 3.15
CA VAL A 528 -16.00 9.98 2.81
C VAL A 528 -15.75 9.45 1.41
N LEU A 529 -15.44 10.33 0.46
CA LEU A 529 -15.05 10.01 -0.92
C LEU A 529 -13.94 10.98 -1.37
N ARG A 530 -13.38 10.76 -2.57
CA ARG A 530 -12.23 11.52 -3.09
C ARG A 530 -12.29 13.03 -2.82
N SER A 531 -13.38 13.71 -3.14
CA SER A 531 -13.54 15.16 -2.89
C SER A 531 -14.60 15.47 -1.84
N LEU A 532 -15.15 14.47 -1.14
CA LEU A 532 -16.28 14.63 -0.25
C LEU A 532 -15.88 14.32 1.19
N PHE A 533 -16.22 15.22 2.11
CA PHE A 533 -15.86 15.14 3.51
C PHE A 533 -17.08 15.30 4.41
N ARG A 534 -17.02 14.69 5.59
CA ARG A 534 -17.97 14.89 6.69
C ARG A 534 -17.48 16.04 7.57
N LEU A 535 -18.30 17.04 7.80
CA LEU A 535 -17.98 18.11 8.73
C LEU A 535 -18.04 17.60 10.17
N PRO A 536 -17.19 18.10 11.09
CA PRO A 536 -17.31 17.76 12.49
C PRO A 536 -18.68 18.25 12.98
N GLY A 537 -19.41 17.39 13.71
CA GLY A 537 -20.62 17.82 14.40
C GLY A 537 -20.31 18.89 15.46
N PRO A 538 -21.34 19.58 16.00
CA PRO A 538 -21.18 20.37 17.20
C PRO A 538 -20.55 19.49 18.29
N ARG A 539 -19.50 19.99 18.95
CA ARG A 539 -18.78 19.24 20.00
C ARG A 539 -19.78 18.78 21.08
N ASP A 540 -19.78 17.48 21.39
CA ASP A 540 -20.16 16.99 22.72
C ASP A 540 -18.95 17.10 23.66
#